data_AF-T1CS74-F1
#
_entry.id   AF-T1CS74-F1
#
_cell.length_a   1.000
_cell.length_b   1.000
_cell.length_c   1.000
_cell.angle_alpha   90.00
_cell.angle_beta   90.00
_cell.angle_gamma   90.00
#
_symmetry.space_group_name_H-M   'P 1'
#
loop_
_entity.id
_entity.type
_entity.pdbx_description
1 polymer ?
#
loop_
_entity_poly.entity_id
_entity_poly.type
_entity_poly.pdbx_seq_one_letter_code
_entity_poly.pdbx_strand_id
1 'polypeptide(L)'
;DLGAGTGSVVFAAARAGARRVVGVEIEPLRVLILRCRRRLYPHPETIEIRRANLFRMPLDGATVVVAFLWPSAMERLGEGWKGSLPDGLRIVSHFHPIPGWTPTTVDPGHRLYLYVVPQCWSSTVEVDPESRPDQQDRQDHHGPGNPAGVDAPFVPIGGHRHERVTPPRN
;
A
#
# COMPACT_ATOMS: atom_id res chain seq x y z
N ASP A 1 4.48 -15.72 -0.86
CA ASP A 1 3.25 -15.28 -0.18
C ASP A 1 3.60 -14.91 1.25
N LEU A 2 3.56 -13.61 1.58
CA LEU A 2 3.90 -13.09 2.90
C LEU A 2 2.62 -12.87 3.72
N GLY A 3 2.45 -13.64 4.78
CA GLY A 3 1.17 -13.73 5.49
C GLY A 3 0.24 -14.75 4.82
N ALA A 4 0.74 -15.97 4.62
CA ALA A 4 0.09 -16.98 3.78
C ALA A 4 -1.26 -17.49 4.33
N GLY A 5 -1.63 -17.17 5.58
CA GLY A 5 -2.96 -17.45 6.11
C GLY A 5 -3.25 -18.94 6.17
N THR A 6 -4.24 -19.43 5.43
CA THR A 6 -4.50 -20.88 5.24
C THR A 6 -4.05 -21.40 3.87
N GLY A 7 -3.36 -20.57 3.07
CA GLY A 7 -2.66 -20.94 1.84
C GLY A 7 -3.37 -20.60 0.54
N SER A 8 -4.40 -19.74 0.54
CA SER A 8 -5.20 -19.43 -0.66
C SER A 8 -4.33 -19.05 -1.87
N VAL A 9 -3.39 -18.13 -1.69
CA VAL A 9 -2.47 -17.70 -2.76
C VAL A 9 -1.41 -18.78 -3.03
N VAL A 10 -0.83 -19.39 -1.99
CA VAL A 10 0.17 -20.47 -2.13
C VAL A 10 -0.33 -21.58 -3.06
N PHE A 11 -1.50 -22.16 -2.77
CA PHE A 11 -2.04 -23.27 -3.56
C PHE A 11 -2.58 -22.82 -4.91
N ALA A 12 -3.07 -21.58 -5.05
CA ALA A 12 -3.46 -21.04 -6.34
C ALA A 12 -2.26 -20.87 -7.27
N ALA A 13 -1.15 -20.31 -6.77
CA ALA A 13 0.09 -20.16 -7.53
C ALA A 13 0.67 -21.50 -7.97
N ALA A 14 0.69 -22.51 -7.07
CA ALA A 14 1.15 -23.85 -7.42
C ALA A 14 0.29 -24.48 -8.51
N ARG A 15 -1.05 -24.37 -8.42
CA ARG A 15 -1.97 -24.86 -9.46
C ARG A 15 -1.81 -24.12 -10.79
N ALA A 16 -1.44 -22.85 -10.75
CA ALA A 16 -1.16 -22.04 -11.94
C ALA A 16 0.20 -22.37 -12.59
N GLY A 17 0.94 -23.36 -12.06
CA GLY A 17 2.21 -23.82 -12.65
C GLY A 17 3.45 -23.10 -12.13
N ALA A 18 3.37 -22.41 -10.98
CA ALA A 18 4.56 -21.85 -10.36
C ALA A 18 5.55 -22.96 -9.96
N ARG A 19 6.79 -22.88 -10.45
CA ARG A 19 7.84 -23.89 -10.20
C ARG A 19 8.21 -24.03 -8.72
N ARG A 20 8.18 -22.92 -7.98
CA ARG A 20 8.47 -22.87 -6.55
C ARG A 20 7.60 -21.81 -5.89
N VAL A 21 6.91 -22.20 -4.82
CA VAL A 21 6.02 -21.32 -4.04
C VAL A 21 6.40 -21.39 -2.57
N VAL A 22 6.72 -20.23 -1.99
CA VAL A 22 7.03 -20.11 -0.56
C VAL A 22 5.90 -19.38 0.15
N GLY A 23 5.28 -20.04 1.12
CA GLY A 23 4.30 -19.47 2.04
C GLY A 23 4.93 -19.16 3.39
N VAL A 24 4.82 -17.91 3.84
CA VAL A 24 5.35 -17.44 5.13
C VAL A 24 4.19 -17.08 6.05
N GLU A 25 4.14 -17.70 7.22
CA GLU A 25 3.10 -17.46 8.23
C GLU A 25 3.70 -17.57 9.64
N ILE A 26 3.25 -16.73 10.57
CA ILE A 26 3.77 -16.70 11.95
C ILE A 26 2.91 -17.51 12.90
N GLU A 27 1.60 -17.55 12.66
CA GLU A 27 0.61 -18.15 13.55
C GLU A 27 0.68 -19.70 13.49
N PRO A 28 0.94 -20.38 14.63
CA PRO A 28 1.18 -21.83 14.65
C PRO A 28 0.06 -22.70 14.07
N LEU A 29 -1.20 -22.37 14.35
CA LEU A 29 -2.35 -23.17 13.91
C LEU A 29 -2.54 -23.07 12.39
N ARG A 30 -2.43 -21.87 11.83
CA ARG A 30 -2.41 -21.62 10.39
C ARG A 30 -1.25 -22.33 9.70
N VAL A 31 -0.06 -22.30 10.27
CA VAL A 31 1.08 -23.08 9.76
C VAL A 31 0.77 -24.58 9.75
N LEU A 32 0.16 -25.11 10.81
CA LEU A 32 -0.25 -26.52 10.88
C LEU A 32 -1.24 -26.84 9.75
N ILE A 33 -2.27 -26.00 9.56
CA ILE A 33 -3.23 -26.13 8.47
C ILE A 33 -2.53 -26.09 7.10
N LEU A 34 -1.61 -25.15 6.85
CA LEU A 34 -0.85 -25.09 5.60
C LEU A 34 -0.04 -26.34 5.36
N ARG A 35 0.64 -26.87 6.39
CA ARG A 35 1.45 -28.09 6.27
C ARG A 35 0.59 -29.31 5.98
N CYS A 36 -0.59 -29.43 6.60
CA CYS A 36 -1.54 -30.48 6.28
C CYS A 36 -2.03 -30.37 4.83
N ARG A 37 -2.44 -29.17 4.40
CA ARG A 37 -2.87 -28.92 3.01
C ARG A 37 -1.76 -29.20 2.01
N ARG A 38 -0.51 -28.83 2.32
CA ARG A 38 0.66 -29.14 1.50
C ARG A 38 0.83 -30.65 1.35
N ARG A 39 0.77 -31.43 2.44
CA ARG A 39 0.92 -32.89 2.39
C ARG A 39 -0.13 -33.58 1.51
N LEU A 40 -1.33 -32.99 1.43
CA LEU A 40 -2.43 -33.50 0.60
C LEU A 40 -2.42 -32.94 -0.83
N TYR A 41 -1.48 -32.05 -1.16
CA TYR A 41 -1.37 -31.47 -2.49
C TYR A 41 -0.62 -32.43 -3.43
N PRO A 42 -0.98 -32.55 -4.72
CA PRO A 42 -0.35 -33.51 -5.65
C PRO A 42 1.15 -33.33 -5.85
N HIS A 43 1.65 -32.09 -5.76
CA HIS A 43 3.06 -31.72 -5.99
C HIS A 43 3.64 -30.97 -4.79
N PRO A 44 3.72 -31.61 -3.60
CA PRO A 44 4.06 -30.94 -2.35
C PRO A 44 5.49 -30.37 -2.33
N GLU A 45 6.38 -30.84 -3.21
CA GLU A 45 7.74 -30.37 -3.43
C GLU A 45 7.81 -28.97 -4.02
N THR A 46 6.80 -28.56 -4.78
CA THR A 46 6.71 -27.20 -5.35
C THR A 46 6.39 -26.15 -4.29
N ILE A 47 5.89 -26.57 -3.11
CA ILE A 47 5.42 -25.69 -2.04
C ILE A 47 6.33 -25.82 -0.82
N GLU A 48 6.82 -24.69 -0.33
CA GLU A 48 7.58 -24.59 0.90
C GLU A 48 6.82 -23.74 1.92
N ILE A 49 6.65 -24.26 3.15
CA ILE A 49 5.97 -23.54 4.24
C ILE A 49 6.97 -23.15 5.31
N ARG A 50 7.16 -21.85 5.51
CA ARG A 50 8.06 -21.28 6.52
C ARG A 50 7.25 -20.67 7.65
N ARG A 51 7.44 -21.19 8.87
CA ARG A 51 6.98 -20.51 10.09
C ARG A 51 7.99 -19.42 10.44
N ALA A 52 7.72 -18.19 10.05
CA ALA A 52 8.66 -17.10 10.23
C ALA A 52 7.96 -15.75 10.32
N ASN A 53 8.70 -14.78 10.86
CA ASN A 53 8.30 -13.39 10.79
C ASN A 53 8.55 -12.86 9.36
N LEU A 54 7.47 -12.48 8.67
CA LEU A 54 7.53 -11.98 7.30
C LEU A 54 8.43 -10.74 7.14
N PHE A 55 8.56 -9.90 8.18
CA PHE A 55 9.38 -8.68 8.13
C PHE A 55 10.89 -8.98 8.14
N ARG A 56 11.29 -10.23 8.38
CA ARG A 56 12.69 -10.67 8.40
C ARG A 56 12.97 -11.74 7.34
N MET A 57 12.04 -11.94 6.41
CA MET A 57 12.17 -12.97 5.38
C MET A 57 13.09 -12.45 4.26
N PRO A 58 14.28 -13.04 4.03
CA PRO A 58 15.04 -12.76 2.82
C PRO A 58 14.22 -13.08 1.57
N LEU A 59 14.31 -12.19 0.57
CA LEU A 59 13.60 -12.32 -0.70
C LEU A 59 14.54 -12.75 -1.84
N ASP A 60 15.74 -13.19 -1.50
CA ASP A 60 16.73 -13.69 -2.46
C ASP A 60 16.15 -14.85 -3.28
N GLY A 61 16.20 -14.70 -4.61
CA GLY A 61 15.66 -15.66 -5.56
C GLY A 61 14.14 -15.65 -5.71
N ALA A 62 13.41 -14.75 -5.02
CA ALA A 62 12.01 -14.50 -5.33
C ALA A 62 11.90 -13.69 -6.63
N THR A 63 10.96 -14.08 -7.50
CA THR A 63 10.64 -13.32 -8.73
C THR A 63 9.30 -12.57 -8.63
N VAL A 64 8.45 -13.02 -7.70
CA VAL A 64 7.15 -12.42 -7.37
C VAL A 64 6.93 -12.55 -5.85
N VAL A 65 6.52 -11.45 -5.22
CA VAL A 65 6.00 -11.42 -3.85
C VAL A 65 4.53 -11.05 -3.90
N VAL A 66 3.72 -11.72 -3.07
CA VAL A 66 2.32 -11.37 -2.86
C VAL A 66 2.14 -11.08 -1.38
N ALA A 67 1.43 -9.99 -1.08
CA ALA A 67 1.07 -9.57 0.27
C ALA A 67 -0.38 -9.12 0.32
N PHE A 68 -1.14 -9.64 1.30
CA PHE A 68 -2.46 -9.14 1.66
C PHE A 68 -2.46 -8.86 3.16
N LEU A 69 -2.03 -7.65 3.52
CA LEU A 69 -1.70 -7.27 4.90
C LEU A 69 -2.30 -5.92 5.25
N TRP A 70 -2.38 -5.62 6.55
CA TRP A 70 -2.84 -4.32 7.07
C TRP A 70 -1.94 -3.16 6.62
N PRO A 71 -2.45 -1.90 6.59
CA PRO A 71 -1.69 -0.73 6.15
C PRO A 71 -0.34 -0.58 6.87
N SER A 72 -0.32 -0.71 8.19
CA SER A 72 0.91 -0.60 9.00
C SER A 72 1.92 -1.70 8.70
N ALA A 73 1.46 -2.88 8.27
CA ALA A 73 2.35 -3.96 7.84
C ALA A 73 2.93 -3.66 6.43
N MET A 74 2.13 -3.10 5.52
CA MET A 74 2.60 -2.69 4.20
C MET A 74 3.64 -1.56 4.30
N GLU A 75 3.41 -0.58 5.17
CA GLU A 75 4.37 0.48 5.49
C GLU A 75 5.70 -0.09 5.98
N ARG A 76 5.66 -0.91 7.03
CA ARG A 76 6.85 -1.54 7.60
C ARG A 76 7.62 -2.42 6.60
N LEU A 77 6.90 -3.13 5.72
CA LEU A 77 7.55 -3.88 4.64
C LEU A 77 8.24 -2.95 3.63
N GLY A 78 7.56 -1.89 3.19
CA GLY A 78 8.12 -0.91 2.28
C GLY A 78 9.39 -0.25 2.81
N GLU A 79 9.41 0.11 4.09
CA GLU A 79 10.60 0.63 4.78
C GLU A 79 11.75 -0.38 4.80
N GLY A 80 11.47 -1.62 5.19
CA GLY A 80 12.48 -2.68 5.29
C GLY A 80 13.08 -3.12 3.94
N TRP A 81 12.38 -2.86 2.85
CA TRP A 81 12.79 -3.22 1.49
C TRP A 81 13.49 -2.12 0.71
N LYS A 82 13.48 -0.88 1.22
CA LYS A 82 14.00 0.27 0.48
C LYS A 82 15.49 0.08 0.15
N GLY A 83 15.83 0.03 -1.14
CA GLY A 83 17.20 -0.11 -1.64
C GLY A 83 17.84 -1.49 -1.46
N SER A 84 17.10 -2.51 -1.01
CA SER A 84 17.64 -3.85 -0.71
C SER A 84 17.03 -4.98 -1.54
N LEU A 85 16.08 -4.67 -2.42
CA LEU A 85 15.42 -5.66 -3.27
C LEU A 85 16.17 -5.90 -4.58
N PRO A 86 16.14 -7.14 -5.12
CA PRO A 86 16.72 -7.43 -6.41
C PRO A 86 15.92 -6.78 -7.55
N ASP A 87 16.64 -6.34 -8.58
CA ASP A 87 16.06 -5.79 -9.80
C ASP A 87 15.12 -6.79 -10.48
N GLY A 88 14.02 -6.28 -11.03
CA GLY A 88 12.98 -7.07 -11.69
C GLY A 88 12.04 -7.81 -10.73
N LEU A 89 12.24 -7.71 -9.41
CA LEU A 89 11.29 -8.25 -8.44
C LEU A 89 9.93 -7.57 -8.60
N ARG A 90 8.89 -8.39 -8.75
CA ARG A 90 7.50 -7.94 -8.80
C ARG A 90 6.84 -8.12 -7.45
N ILE A 91 6.15 -7.12 -6.97
CA ILE A 91 5.36 -7.18 -5.73
C ILE A 91 3.92 -6.90 -6.07
N VAL A 92 3.04 -7.83 -5.69
CA VAL A 92 1.59 -7.67 -5.79
C VAL A 92 1.05 -7.44 -4.39
N SER A 93 0.49 -6.27 -4.15
CA SER A 93 -0.26 -5.99 -2.93
C SER A 93 -1.76 -6.06 -3.19
N HIS A 94 -2.49 -6.72 -2.29
CA HIS A 94 -3.95 -6.75 -2.30
C HIS A 94 -4.50 -5.81 -1.23
N PHE A 95 -5.49 -5.01 -1.63
CA PHE A 95 -6.30 -4.10 -0.82
C PHE A 95 -5.60 -2.82 -0.32
N HIS A 96 -4.33 -2.90 0.07
CA HIS A 96 -3.56 -1.78 0.63
C HIS A 96 -2.26 -1.53 -0.16
N PRO A 97 -2.02 -0.32 -0.68
CA PRO A 97 -0.77 0.00 -1.36
C PRO A 97 0.42 0.09 -0.38
N ILE A 98 1.64 0.03 -0.91
CA ILE A 98 2.86 0.36 -0.16
C ILE A 98 3.01 1.89 -0.15
N PRO A 99 3.04 2.56 1.01
CA PRO A 99 3.20 4.01 1.09
C PRO A 99 4.51 4.49 0.44
N GLY A 100 4.44 5.58 -0.32
CA GLY A 100 5.59 6.20 -0.97
C GLY A 100 6.16 5.43 -2.17
N TRP A 101 5.54 4.32 -2.57
CA TRP A 101 5.95 3.55 -3.75
C TRP A 101 4.97 3.80 -4.90
N THR A 102 5.50 3.88 -6.12
CA THR A 102 4.69 4.07 -7.34
C THR A 102 4.33 2.70 -7.94
N PRO A 103 3.06 2.30 -7.99
CA PRO A 103 2.67 1.06 -8.66
C PRO A 103 2.81 1.20 -10.18
N THR A 104 3.35 0.18 -10.83
CA THR A 104 3.43 0.07 -12.29
C THR A 104 2.06 -0.26 -12.90
N THR A 105 1.20 -0.96 -12.17
CA THR A 105 -0.18 -1.26 -12.61
C THR A 105 -1.10 -1.28 -11.40
N VAL A 106 -2.30 -0.76 -11.57
CA VAL A 106 -3.36 -0.76 -10.54
C VAL A 106 -4.62 -1.36 -11.15
N ASP A 107 -5.24 -2.29 -10.44
CA ASP A 107 -6.61 -2.74 -10.70
C ASP A 107 -7.50 -2.20 -9.56
N PRO A 108 -8.24 -1.10 -9.79
CA PRO A 108 -9.07 -0.50 -8.76
C PRO A 108 -10.25 -1.39 -8.33
N GLY A 109 -10.78 -2.20 -9.24
CA GLY A 109 -11.94 -3.06 -8.97
C GLY A 109 -11.64 -4.14 -7.97
N HIS A 110 -10.44 -4.73 -8.07
CA HIS A 110 -9.95 -5.75 -7.14
C HIS A 110 -8.99 -5.19 -6.08
N ARG A 111 -8.72 -3.87 -6.11
CA ARG A 111 -7.76 -3.18 -5.24
C ARG A 111 -6.39 -3.87 -5.26
N LEU A 112 -5.88 -4.17 -6.45
CA LEU A 112 -4.56 -4.77 -6.64
C LEU A 112 -3.55 -3.71 -7.10
N TYR A 113 -2.34 -3.82 -6.58
CA TYR A 113 -1.23 -2.92 -6.89
C TYR A 113 -0.02 -3.77 -7.27
N LEU A 114 0.48 -3.59 -8.49
CA LEU A 114 1.72 -4.20 -8.96
C LEU A 114 2.85 -3.18 -8.89
N TYR A 115 3.96 -3.57 -8.27
CA TYR A 115 5.20 -2.82 -8.21
C TYR A 115 6.31 -3.63 -8.88
N VAL A 116 7.21 -2.96 -9.59
CA VAL A 116 8.40 -3.57 -10.20
C VAL A 116 9.63 -2.80 -9.72
N VAL A 117 10.63 -3.53 -9.22
CA VAL A 117 11.90 -2.95 -8.73
C VAL A 117 12.87 -2.75 -9.90
N PRO A 118 13.57 -1.59 -10.01
CA PRO A 118 13.54 -0.42 -9.12
C PRO A 118 12.51 0.66 -9.50
N GLN A 119 11.70 0.45 -10.55
CA GLN A 119 10.76 1.45 -11.09
C GLN A 119 9.76 1.97 -10.04
N CYS A 120 9.42 1.16 -9.06
CA CYS A 120 8.51 1.53 -7.98
C CYS A 120 9.08 2.54 -6.99
N TRP A 121 10.39 2.80 -7.01
CA TRP A 121 11.04 3.78 -6.14
C TRP A 121 11.03 5.20 -6.71
N SER A 122 10.83 5.37 -8.02
CA SER A 122 10.76 6.70 -8.63
C SER A 122 9.36 7.29 -8.46
N SER A 123 9.29 8.36 -7.67
CA SER A 123 8.24 9.36 -7.77
C SER A 123 8.76 10.48 -8.69
N THR A 124 8.66 10.32 -10.01
CA THR A 124 8.73 11.52 -10.86
C THR A 124 7.38 12.20 -10.72
N VAL A 125 7.27 13.08 -9.72
CA VAL A 125 6.33 14.19 -9.83
C VAL A 125 6.93 15.05 -10.94
N GLU A 126 6.40 14.94 -12.16
CA GLU A 126 6.63 15.97 -13.16
C GLU A 126 6.01 17.25 -12.58
N VAL A 127 6.84 18.07 -11.96
CA VAL A 127 6.46 19.46 -11.67
C VAL A 127 6.50 20.15 -13.02
N ASP A 128 5.31 20.40 -13.56
CA ASP A 128 5.13 21.23 -14.73
C ASP A 128 5.84 22.58 -14.51
N PRO A 129 6.86 22.95 -15.33
CA PRO A 129 7.56 24.22 -15.21
C PRO A 129 6.62 25.44 -15.33
N GLU A 130 5.43 25.27 -15.92
CA GLU A 130 4.44 26.34 -16.10
C GLU A 130 3.58 26.62 -14.86
N SER A 131 3.65 25.78 -13.83
CA SER A 131 2.82 25.93 -12.62
C SER A 131 3.41 26.89 -11.56
N ARG A 132 4.41 27.70 -11.93
CA ARG A 132 4.94 28.77 -11.06
C ARG A 132 3.92 29.91 -11.03
N PRO A 133 3.29 30.25 -9.89
CA PRO A 133 2.45 31.44 -9.83
C PRO A 133 3.35 32.66 -10.08
N ASP A 134 2.95 33.48 -11.05
CA ASP A 134 3.55 34.77 -11.35
C ASP A 134 3.80 35.56 -10.06
N GLN A 135 5.06 35.73 -9.70
CA GLN A 135 5.46 36.73 -8.70
C GLN A 135 5.49 38.09 -9.38
N GLN A 136 4.31 38.62 -9.69
CA GLN A 136 4.12 40.04 -9.91
C GLN A 136 3.30 40.58 -8.73
N ASP A 137 3.79 41.66 -8.13
CA ASP A 137 3.20 42.46 -7.07
C ASP A 137 3.36 41.97 -5.62
N ARG A 138 4.47 42.39 -5.00
CA ARG A 138 4.46 43.47 -3.98
C ARG A 138 5.88 43.75 -3.50
N GLN A 139 6.51 44.75 -4.10
CA GLN A 139 7.45 45.62 -3.36
C GLN A 139 6.65 46.79 -2.79
N ASP A 140 7.16 47.33 -1.68
CA ASP A 140 6.83 48.62 -1.05
C ASP A 140 5.82 48.59 0.11
N HIS A 141 6.32 48.32 1.34
CA HIS A 141 6.59 49.39 2.31
C HIS A 141 7.19 48.86 3.63
N HIS A 142 8.32 49.46 4.02
CA HIS A 142 8.97 49.35 5.33
C HIS A 142 8.33 50.34 6.32
N GLY A 143 8.11 49.94 7.58
CA GLY A 143 7.86 50.87 8.69
C GLY A 143 7.24 50.21 9.93
N PRO A 144 7.81 50.34 11.15
CA PRO A 144 7.52 49.47 12.29
C PRO A 144 6.52 50.06 13.30
N GLY A 145 5.87 49.20 14.11
CA GLY A 145 5.16 49.63 15.31
C GLY A 145 4.15 48.63 15.87
N ASN A 146 4.42 48.11 17.07
CA ASN A 146 3.48 47.55 18.05
C ASN A 146 3.71 48.37 19.35
N PRO A 147 2.75 48.70 20.25
CA PRO A 147 1.86 47.71 20.89
C PRO A 147 0.45 48.16 21.35
N ALA A 148 -0.32 47.15 21.78
CA ALA A 148 -1.37 47.15 22.82
C ALA A 148 -2.83 47.48 22.42
N GLY A 149 -3.74 46.59 22.88
CA GLY A 149 -5.03 47.00 23.45
C GLY A 149 -6.32 46.35 22.90
N VAL A 150 -6.90 45.46 23.73
CA VAL A 150 -8.33 45.34 24.10
C VAL A 150 -9.40 44.81 23.11
N ASP A 151 -9.92 43.63 23.50
CA ASP A 151 -11.32 43.23 23.75
C ASP A 151 -12.45 43.29 22.70
N ALA A 152 -13.04 42.09 22.53
CA ALA A 152 -14.47 41.72 22.40
C ALA A 152 -15.16 41.75 21.00
N PRO A 153 -16.29 41.03 20.77
CA PRO A 153 -16.82 39.82 21.42
C PRO A 153 -17.32 38.70 20.45
N PHE A 154 -17.72 37.60 21.09
CA PHE A 154 -18.49 36.43 20.66
C PHE A 154 -19.85 36.74 19.97
N VAL A 155 -20.24 35.94 18.96
CA VAL A 155 -21.60 35.91 18.35
C VAL A 155 -22.07 34.45 18.17
N PRO A 156 -23.32 34.08 18.54
CA PRO A 156 -23.83 32.71 18.51
C PRO A 156 -24.72 32.34 17.30
N ILE A 157 -24.69 31.04 16.97
CA ILE A 157 -25.68 30.07 16.43
C ILE A 157 -26.89 30.54 15.57
N GLY A 158 -27.05 29.90 14.40
CA GLY A 158 -28.32 29.66 13.69
C GLY A 158 -28.07 29.33 12.20
N GLY A 159 -28.65 28.35 11.51
CA GLY A 159 -29.68 27.37 11.80
C GLY A 159 -29.73 26.35 10.65
N HIS A 160 -30.18 25.12 10.94
CA HIS A 160 -30.41 24.08 9.94
C HIS A 160 -31.63 24.41 9.07
N ARG A 161 -31.53 24.20 7.75
CA ARG A 161 -32.70 24.00 6.89
C ARG A 161 -32.45 22.81 5.96
N HIS A 162 -33.22 21.75 6.19
CA HIS A 162 -33.39 20.65 5.27
C HIS A 162 -34.23 21.11 4.07
N GLU A 163 -33.71 20.97 2.86
CA GLU A 163 -34.53 20.98 1.65
C GLU A 163 -34.85 19.55 1.22
N ARG A 164 -36.15 19.27 1.13
CA ARG A 164 -36.71 18.05 0.55
C ARG A 164 -36.75 18.22 -0.97
N VAL A 165 -36.11 17.29 -1.68
CA VAL A 165 -36.24 17.16 -3.13
C VAL A 165 -37.29 16.10 -3.43
N THR A 166 -38.40 16.49 -4.06
CA THR A 166 -39.38 15.61 -4.71
C THR A 166 -39.01 15.43 -6.19
N PRO A 167 -39.04 14.21 -6.75
CA PRO A 167 -38.86 14.00 -8.18
C PRO A 167 -40.18 14.18 -8.96
N PRO A 168 -40.14 14.70 -10.21
CA PRO A 168 -41.30 14.73 -11.09
C PRO A 168 -41.56 13.35 -11.73
N ARG A 169 -42.85 13.02 -11.88
CA ARG A 169 -43.35 11.90 -12.68
C ARG A 169 -43.45 12.33 -14.15
N ASN A 170 -42.94 11.49 -15.04
CA ASN A 170 -43.65 10.95 -16.20
C ASN A 170 -42.89 9.73 -16.73
#